data_AF-A0A7S0NU41-F1
#
_entry.id   AF-A0A7S0NU41-F1
#
_cell.length_a   1.000
_cell.length_b   1.000
_cell.length_c   1.000
_cell.angle_alpha   90.00
_cell.angle_beta   90.00
_cell.angle_gamma   90.00
#
_symmetry.space_group_name_H-M   'P 1'
#
loop_
_entity.id
_entity.type
_entity.pdbx_description
1 polymer ?
#
loop_
_entity_poly.entity_id
_entity_poly.type
_entity_poly.pdbx_seq_one_letter_code
_entity_poly.pdbx_strand_id
1 'polypeptide(L)'
;MQWVSEQAERGAEASERYDAVFVDIFDGTNETPAPFRDAPFLQDVHRLLRGDGVVLMNLHTGEPRLDGQCASAKAAFREAFHCGCYALPVRYQGNTVLAATARPLFGSKEALAREARANAVELGVCTFDPAPRLDRLAPL
;
A
#
# COMPACT_ATOMS: atom_id res chain seq x y z
N MET A 1 9.27 -14.12 -7.46
CA MET A 1 10.40 -13.15 -7.50
C MET A 1 10.88 -12.96 -8.92
N GLN A 2 11.45 -14.00 -9.55
CA GLN A 2 12.06 -13.88 -10.89
C GLN A 2 11.18 -13.16 -11.94
N TRP A 3 9.88 -13.48 -11.99
CA TRP A 3 8.95 -12.83 -12.94
C TRP A 3 8.81 -11.30 -12.76
N VAL A 4 8.79 -10.78 -11.53
CA VAL A 4 8.63 -9.33 -11.28
C VAL A 4 9.88 -8.57 -11.68
N SER A 5 11.05 -9.11 -11.34
CA SER A 5 12.34 -8.57 -11.78
C SER A 5 12.48 -8.62 -13.31
N GLU A 6 12.09 -9.74 -13.93
CA GLU A 6 12.06 -9.89 -15.39
C GLU A 6 11.09 -8.90 -16.05
N GLN A 7 9.90 -8.66 -15.48
CA GLN A 7 9.00 -7.61 -15.98
C GLN A 7 9.59 -6.21 -15.78
N ALA A 8 10.29 -5.96 -14.68
CA ALA A 8 10.91 -4.65 -14.41
C ALA A 8 12.01 -4.34 -15.44
N GLU A 9 12.81 -5.34 -15.80
CA GLU A 9 13.82 -5.23 -16.85
C GLU A 9 13.17 -5.04 -18.23
N ARG A 10 12.18 -5.86 -18.58
CA ARG A 10 11.47 -5.75 -19.87
C ARG A 10 10.67 -4.46 -20.02
N GLY A 11 9.99 -4.02 -18.97
CA GLY A 11 9.22 -2.77 -18.96
C GLY A 11 10.10 -1.52 -19.03
N ALA A 12 11.33 -1.58 -18.49
CA ALA A 12 12.31 -0.52 -18.67
C ALA A 12 12.77 -0.39 -20.13
N GLU A 13 12.89 -1.50 -20.85
CA GLU A 13 13.25 -1.54 -22.27
C GLU A 13 12.07 -1.21 -23.21
N ALA A 14 10.87 -1.69 -22.88
CA ALA A 14 9.67 -1.56 -23.72
C ALA A 14 8.85 -0.28 -23.45
N SER A 15 9.21 0.52 -22.44
CA SER A 15 8.39 1.64 -21.92
C SER A 15 6.98 1.25 -21.43
N GLU A 16 6.71 -0.05 -21.27
CA GLU A 16 5.48 -0.55 -20.67
C GLU A 16 5.60 -0.46 -19.14
N ARG A 17 4.92 0.54 -18.60
CA ARG A 17 4.86 0.83 -17.16
C ARG A 17 3.41 0.87 -16.70
N TYR A 18 3.19 0.49 -15.45
CA TYR A 18 1.87 0.40 -14.86
C TYR A 18 1.47 1.70 -14.16
N ASP A 19 0.20 2.09 -14.28
CA ASP A 19 -0.39 3.18 -13.50
C ASP A 19 -0.68 2.73 -12.05
N ALA A 20 -0.91 1.43 -11.84
CA ALA A 20 -1.11 0.85 -10.53
C ALA A 20 -0.61 -0.60 -10.43
N VAL A 21 -0.09 -0.97 -9.26
CA VAL A 21 0.26 -2.35 -8.90
C VAL A 21 -0.44 -2.70 -7.59
N PHE A 22 -1.14 -3.83 -7.57
CA PHE A 22 -1.84 -4.34 -6.39
C PHE A 22 -1.15 -5.61 -5.91
N VAL A 23 -0.75 -5.63 -4.64
CA VAL A 23 -0.11 -6.77 -4.00
C VAL A 23 -1.06 -7.34 -2.96
N ASP A 24 -1.63 -8.50 -3.27
CA ASP A 24 -2.59 -9.23 -2.43
C ASP A 24 -2.13 -10.69 -2.31
N ILE A 25 -1.05 -10.89 -1.55
CA ILE A 25 -0.34 -12.17 -1.45
C ILE A 25 -0.27 -12.57 0.03
N PHE A 26 -0.76 -13.78 0.32
CA PHE A 26 -0.72 -14.38 1.64
C PHE A 26 -0.28 -15.83 1.58
N ASP A 27 0.38 -16.30 2.64
CA ASP A 27 0.60 -17.71 2.91
C ASP A 27 -0.55 -18.32 3.74
N GLY A 28 -0.42 -19.61 4.09
CA GLY A 28 -1.40 -20.33 4.88
C GLY A 28 -1.56 -19.83 6.34
N THR A 29 -0.75 -18.86 6.78
CA THR A 29 -0.80 -18.25 8.10
C THR A 29 -1.25 -16.78 8.07
N ASN A 30 -1.77 -16.34 6.92
CA ASN A 30 -2.20 -14.97 6.64
C ASN A 30 -1.06 -13.94 6.64
N GLU A 31 0.21 -14.37 6.60
CA GLU A 31 1.33 -13.45 6.39
C GLU A 31 1.57 -13.23 4.90
N THR A 32 2.03 -12.04 4.56
CA THR A 32 2.65 -11.82 3.26
C THR A 32 4.08 -12.31 3.33
N PRO A 33 4.51 -13.32 2.55
CA PRO A 33 5.87 -13.85 2.66
C PRO A 33 6.92 -12.74 2.47
N ALA A 34 8.01 -12.78 3.25
CA ALA A 34 9.04 -11.72 3.27
C ALA A 34 9.51 -11.27 1.86
N PRO A 35 9.79 -12.18 0.90
CA PRO A 35 10.20 -11.77 -0.44
C PRO A 35 9.18 -10.92 -1.23
N PHE A 36 7.94 -10.80 -0.77
CA PHE A 36 6.90 -9.97 -1.39
C PHE A 36 6.59 -8.68 -0.61
N ARG A 37 7.29 -8.42 0.51
CA ARG A 37 7.12 -7.22 1.34
C ARG A 37 8.41 -6.47 1.66
N ASP A 38 9.56 -7.04 1.29
CA ASP A 38 10.88 -6.46 1.55
C ASP A 38 11.31 -5.47 0.46
N ALA A 39 12.31 -4.65 0.79
CA ALA A 39 12.76 -3.54 -0.05
C ALA A 39 13.15 -3.94 -1.48
N PRO A 40 13.87 -5.05 -1.76
CA PRO A 40 14.24 -5.42 -3.13
C PRO A 40 13.02 -5.64 -4.04
N PHE A 41 11.99 -6.32 -3.54
CA PHE A 41 10.75 -6.52 -4.28
C PHE A 41 10.04 -5.19 -4.54
N LEU A 42 9.96 -4.33 -3.53
CA LEU A 42 9.32 -3.03 -3.66
C LEU A 42 10.09 -2.07 -4.58
N GLN A 43 11.41 -2.19 -4.66
CA GLN A 43 12.22 -1.47 -5.63
C GLN A 43 11.93 -1.94 -7.06
N ASP A 44 11.76 -3.24 -7.28
CA ASP A 44 11.35 -3.78 -8.58
C ASP A 44 9.94 -3.30 -8.96
N VAL A 45 9.00 -3.31 -8.01
CA VAL A 45 7.65 -2.75 -8.21
C VAL A 45 7.73 -1.25 -8.52
N HIS A 46 8.58 -0.48 -7.84
CA HIS A 46 8.75 0.94 -8.12
C HIS A 46 9.26 1.17 -9.56
N ARG A 47 10.17 0.33 -10.07
CA ARG A 47 10.65 0.41 -11.46
C ARG A 47 9.57 0.09 -12.50
N LEU A 48 8.59 -0.74 -12.14
CA LEU A 48 7.44 -1.08 -12.97
C LEU A 48 6.41 0.04 -13.10
N LEU A 49 6.40 1.00 -12.18
CA LEU A 49 5.42 2.06 -12.16
C LEU A 49 5.78 3.23 -13.09
N ARG A 50 4.74 3.86 -13.63
CA ARG A 50 4.84 5.20 -14.22
C ARG A 50 5.21 6.23 -13.15
N GLY A 51 5.64 7.42 -13.55
CA GLY A 51 6.16 8.44 -12.63
C GLY A 51 5.17 8.92 -11.57
N ASP A 52 3.88 8.74 -11.80
CA ASP A 52 2.75 9.00 -10.91
C ASP A 52 2.01 7.71 -10.50
N GLY A 53 2.52 6.54 -10.89
CA GLY A 53 1.91 5.26 -10.61
C GLY A 53 1.93 4.93 -9.11
N VAL A 54 0.97 4.11 -8.68
CA VAL A 54 0.76 3.75 -7.27
C VAL A 54 0.92 2.26 -7.03
N VAL A 55 1.55 1.89 -5.92
CA VAL A 55 1.45 0.53 -5.38
C VAL A 55 0.50 0.50 -4.20
N LEU A 56 -0.34 -0.53 -4.13
CA LEU A 56 -1.17 -0.85 -2.98
C LEU A 56 -0.88 -2.27 -2.52
N MET A 57 -0.65 -2.46 -1.23
CA MET A 57 -0.39 -3.77 -0.62
C MET A 57 -1.34 -4.03 0.52
N ASN A 58 -2.11 -5.11 0.42
CA ASN A 58 -3.00 -5.57 1.49
C ASN A 58 -2.21 -6.43 2.49
N LEU A 59 -2.29 -6.10 3.77
CA LEU A 59 -1.66 -6.85 4.86
C LEU A 59 -2.70 -7.17 5.93
N HIS A 60 -2.70 -8.40 6.43
CA HIS A 60 -3.40 -8.69 7.69
C HIS A 60 -2.69 -8.01 8.88
N THR A 61 -3.46 -7.61 9.88
CA THR A 61 -3.11 -6.82 11.07
C THR A 61 -4.08 -7.15 12.22
N GLY A 62 -3.79 -6.69 13.45
CA GLY A 62 -4.62 -6.94 14.62
C GLY A 62 -4.10 -8.05 15.54
N GLU A 63 -2.96 -8.64 15.21
CA GLU A 63 -2.18 -9.52 16.08
C GLU A 63 -0.73 -9.02 16.15
N PRO A 64 -0.04 -9.14 17.29
CA PRO A 64 1.31 -8.56 17.46
C PRO A 64 2.32 -8.96 16.36
N ARG A 65 2.26 -10.21 15.90
CA ARG A 65 3.09 -10.72 14.81
C ARG A 65 2.79 -10.00 13.48
N LEU A 66 1.52 -9.91 13.12
CA LEU A 66 1.03 -9.28 11.89
C LEU A 66 1.25 -7.76 11.91
N ASP A 67 1.10 -7.13 13.08
CA ASP A 67 1.41 -5.72 13.29
C ASP A 67 2.91 -5.44 13.15
N GLY A 68 3.75 -6.36 13.64
CA GLY A 68 5.20 -6.35 13.41
C GLY A 68 5.56 -6.44 11.93
N GLN A 69 4.97 -7.39 11.19
CA GLN A 69 5.08 -7.48 9.73
C GLN A 69 4.67 -6.17 9.05
N CYS A 70 3.56 -5.56 9.47
CA CYS A 70 3.06 -4.31 8.91
C CYS A 70 4.05 -3.15 9.15
N ALA A 71 4.66 -3.09 10.35
CA ALA A 71 5.69 -2.11 10.65
C ALA A 71 6.95 -2.29 9.80
N SER A 72 7.42 -3.54 9.61
CA SER A 72 8.54 -3.86 8.73
C SER A 72 8.26 -3.50 7.28
N ALA A 73 7.08 -3.85 6.76
CA ALA A 73 6.68 -3.50 5.39
C ALA A 73 6.62 -1.98 5.19
N LYS A 74 6.11 -1.21 6.16
CA LYS A 74 6.14 0.26 6.10
C LYS A 74 7.56 0.83 5.98
N ALA A 75 8.53 0.23 6.67
CA ALA A 75 9.93 0.63 6.56
C ALA A 75 10.48 0.34 5.15
N ALA A 76 10.22 -0.85 4.61
CA ALA A 76 10.62 -1.23 3.26
C ALA A 76 9.99 -0.33 2.18
N PHE A 77 8.73 0.06 2.33
CA PHE A 77 8.07 1.05 1.45
C PHE A 77 8.78 2.40 1.45
N ARG A 78 9.16 2.90 2.63
CA ARG A 78 9.90 4.18 2.76
C ARG A 78 11.27 4.11 2.11
N GLU A 79 11.95 2.97 2.26
CA GLU A 79 13.24 2.72 1.62
C GLU A 79 13.13 2.68 0.09
N ALA A 80 12.13 1.98 -0.45
CA ALA A 80 12.01 1.78 -1.90
C ALA A 80 11.49 3.01 -2.67
N PHE A 81 10.57 3.79 -2.08
CA PHE A 81 9.89 4.88 -2.78
C PHE A 81 10.37 6.28 -2.38
N HIS A 82 11.16 6.40 -1.31
CA HIS A 82 11.69 7.68 -0.81
C HIS A 82 10.63 8.77 -0.57
N CYS A 83 9.36 8.38 -0.43
CA CYS A 83 8.18 9.24 -0.37
C CYS A 83 7.26 8.86 0.80
N GLY A 84 6.13 9.54 0.93
CA GLY A 84 5.09 9.18 1.88
C GLY A 84 4.51 7.78 1.60
N CYS A 85 4.60 6.89 2.59
CA CYS A 85 3.83 5.65 2.66
C CYS A 85 2.57 5.92 3.51
N TYR A 86 1.41 5.57 2.97
CA TYR A 86 0.12 5.71 3.64
C TYR A 86 -0.34 4.35 4.14
N ALA A 87 -0.89 4.31 5.35
CA ALA A 87 -1.47 3.10 5.94
C ALA A 87 -2.96 3.32 6.18
N LEU A 88 -3.78 2.47 5.57
CA LEU A 88 -5.22 2.58 5.53
C LEU A 88 -5.84 1.37 6.24
N PRO A 89 -6.26 1.49 7.51
CA PRO A 89 -6.88 0.39 8.23
C PRO A 89 -8.28 0.07 7.68
N VAL A 90 -8.57 -1.22 7.49
CA VAL A 90 -9.82 -1.75 6.93
C VAL A 90 -10.64 -2.43 8.03
N ARG A 91 -11.93 -2.07 8.12
CA ARG A 91 -12.80 -2.38 9.27
C ARG A 91 -13.09 -3.86 9.50
N TYR A 92 -13.28 -4.65 8.45
CA TYR A 92 -14.02 -5.92 8.57
C TYR A 92 -13.16 -7.18 8.68
N GLN A 93 -11.89 -7.12 8.28
CA GLN A 93 -11.04 -8.33 8.20
C GLN A 93 -9.71 -8.21 8.95
N GLY A 94 -9.51 -7.13 9.71
CA GLY A 94 -8.22 -6.87 10.34
C GLY A 94 -7.14 -6.61 9.29
N ASN A 95 -7.44 -5.85 8.25
CA ASN A 95 -6.46 -5.56 7.20
C ASN A 95 -5.97 -4.12 7.28
N THR A 96 -4.76 -3.90 6.81
CA THR A 96 -4.21 -2.57 6.55
C THR A 96 -3.69 -2.56 5.12
N VAL A 97 -4.16 -1.60 4.33
CA VAL A 97 -3.60 -1.34 3.00
C VAL A 97 -2.46 -0.34 3.13
N LEU A 98 -1.27 -0.72 2.68
CA LEU A 98 -0.16 0.21 2.49
C LEU A 98 -0.20 0.75 1.06
N ALA A 99 0.03 2.04 0.89
CA ALA A 99 0.11 2.68 -0.42
C ALA A 99 1.34 3.59 -0.53
N ALA A 100 1.99 3.58 -1.69
CA ALA A 100 3.09 4.50 -2.03
C ALA A 100 3.15 4.78 -3.54
N THR A 101 3.84 5.87 -3.88
CA THR A 101 4.08 6.37 -5.24
C THR A 101 5.17 7.43 -5.17
N ALA A 102 5.92 7.65 -6.25
CA ALA A 102 7.03 8.58 -6.26
C ALA A 102 6.65 10.05 -5.97
N ARG A 103 5.36 10.42 -6.02
CA ARG A 103 4.86 11.77 -5.69
C ARG A 103 3.82 11.69 -4.57
N PRO A 104 3.64 12.73 -3.73
CA PRO A 104 2.57 12.71 -2.73
C PRO A 104 1.20 12.44 -3.40
N LEU A 105 0.54 11.33 -3.05
CA LEU A 105 -0.80 10.99 -3.58
C LEU A 105 -1.83 12.05 -3.25
N PHE A 106 -1.68 12.66 -2.07
CA PHE A 106 -2.67 13.54 -1.49
C PHE A 106 -1.98 14.79 -0.95
N GLY A 107 -2.59 15.95 -1.18
CA GLY A 107 -2.12 17.22 -0.63
C GLY A 107 -2.14 17.24 0.90
N SER A 108 -3.01 16.44 1.54
CA SER A 108 -2.98 16.18 2.99
C SER A 108 -3.70 14.88 3.36
N LYS A 109 -3.48 14.37 4.58
CA LYS A 109 -4.21 13.20 5.12
C LYS A 109 -5.71 13.48 5.23
N GLU A 110 -6.08 14.72 5.55
CA GLU A 110 -7.47 15.19 5.66
C GLU A 110 -8.15 15.19 4.29
N ALA A 111 -7.44 15.55 3.23
CA ALA A 111 -7.93 15.48 1.86
C ALA A 111 -8.22 14.02 1.45
N LEU A 112 -7.30 13.09 1.73
CA LEU A 112 -7.52 11.66 1.52
C LEU A 112 -8.74 11.15 2.28
N ALA A 113 -8.84 11.47 3.58
CA ALA A 113 -9.94 11.04 4.41
C ALA A 113 -11.29 11.62 3.96
N ARG A 114 -11.31 12.81 3.36
CA ARG A 114 -12.50 13.44 2.78
C ARG A 114 -12.89 12.77 1.46
N GLU A 115 -11.93 12.52 0.59
CA GLU A 115 -12.19 11.89 -0.72
C GLU A 115 -12.67 10.45 -0.56
N ALA A 116 -12.07 9.70 0.38
CA ALA A 116 -12.51 8.36 0.73
C ALA A 116 -13.95 8.33 1.28
N ARG A 117 -14.36 9.36 2.04
CA ARG A 117 -15.76 9.51 2.50
C ARG A 117 -16.71 9.73 1.33
N ALA A 118 -16.39 10.69 0.47
CA ALA A 118 -17.25 11.06 -0.66
C ALA A 118 -17.48 9.85 -1.58
N ASN A 119 -16.41 9.13 -1.93
CA ASN A 119 -16.49 7.95 -2.79
C ASN A 119 -17.20 6.77 -2.11
N ALA A 120 -17.03 6.55 -0.81
CA ALA A 120 -17.77 5.50 -0.08
C ALA A 120 -19.28 5.75 -0.07
N VAL A 121 -19.70 7.02 0.00
CA VAL A 121 -21.12 7.42 -0.09
C VAL A 121 -21.65 7.24 -1.51
N GLU A 122 -20.87 7.64 -2.53
CA GLU A 122 -21.27 7.59 -3.93
C GLU A 122 -21.37 6.18 -4.50
N LEU A 123 -20.43 5.29 -4.15
CA LEU A 123 -20.40 3.93 -4.70
C LEU A 123 -21.45 3.01 -4.07
N GLY A 124 -22.21 3.46 -3.07
CA GLY A 124 -23.11 2.60 -2.28
C GLY A 124 -22.37 1.48 -1.54
N VAL A 125 -21.04 1.49 -1.58
CA VAL A 125 -20.15 0.54 -0.90
C VAL A 125 -19.72 1.18 0.41
N CYS A 126 -20.39 0.71 1.47
CA CYS A 126 -20.03 0.79 2.89
C CYS A 126 -20.62 1.93 3.73
N THR A 127 -21.21 1.46 4.83
CA THR A 127 -21.15 1.96 6.20
C THR A 127 -19.73 2.37 6.67
N PHE A 128 -19.06 3.28 5.94
CA PHE A 128 -17.79 3.87 6.31
C PHE A 128 -18.05 5.21 7.00
N ASP A 129 -18.10 5.21 8.33
CA ASP A 129 -18.12 6.42 9.15
C ASP A 129 -16.74 6.70 9.75
N PRO A 130 -15.95 7.59 9.16
CA PRO A 130 -14.63 7.95 9.68
C PRO A 130 -14.59 8.96 10.83
N ALA A 131 -15.73 9.41 11.37
CA ALA A 131 -15.74 10.26 12.58
C ALA A 131 -15.06 9.61 13.81
N PRO A 132 -15.28 8.32 14.13
CA PRO A 132 -14.64 7.67 15.29
C PRO A 132 -13.15 7.34 15.10
N ARG A 133 -12.60 7.59 13.90
CA ARG A 133 -11.27 7.12 13.48
C ARG A 133 -10.20 8.22 13.53
N LEU A 134 -10.61 9.49 13.68
CA LEU A 134 -9.71 10.63 13.76
C LEU A 134 -9.07 10.78 15.14
N ASP A 135 -9.73 10.34 16.21
CA ASP A 135 -9.23 10.42 17.59
C ASP A 135 -8.03 9.48 17.89
N ARG A 136 -7.68 8.59 16.95
CA ARG A 136 -6.59 7.61 17.09
C ARG A 136 -5.38 7.91 16.20
N LEU A 137 -5.40 9.01 15.46
CA LEU A 137 -4.23 9.49 14.73
C LEU A 137 -3.25 10.12 15.73
N ALA A 138 -2.36 9.30 16.30
CA ALA A 138 -1.18 9.82 16.95
C ALA A 138 -0.24 10.42 15.88
N PRO A 139 0.41 11.56 16.15
CA PRO A 139 1.46 12.08 15.28
C PRO A 139 2.59 11.05 15.15
N LEU A 140 3.08 10.88 13.92
CA LEU A 140 4.40 10.31 13.63
C LEU A 140 5.37 11.47 13.40
#